data_AF-A0A0F2RI31-F1
#
_entry.id   AF-A0A0F2RI31-F1
#
_cell.length_a   1.000
_cell.length_b   1.000
_cell.length_c   1.000
_cell.angle_alpha   90.00
_cell.angle_beta   90.00
_cell.angle_gamma   90.00
#
_symmetry.space_group_name_H-M   'P 1'
#
loop_
_entity.id
_entity.type
_entity.pdbx_description
1 polymer ?
#
loop_
_entity_poly.entity_id
_entity_poly.type
_entity_poly.pdbx_seq_one_letter_code
_entity_poly.pdbx_strand_id
1 'polypeptide(L)'
;AGCELRGDAAARALVPAMTAASAEDWDTEYLDAILAVRVVDGLDEAIAHIQDHSSQHTESIVTEDAAAAERFLNEIDSAILMWNASTQFADGGEFGMGAEMGISTGKLHARGPVGVEQLTTFKYKVFGTGQCRP
;
A
#
# COMPACT_ATOMS: atom_id res chain seq x y z
N ALA A 1 -19.37 -13.50 11.95
CA ALA A 1 -20.44 -13.22 10.97
C ALA A 1 -20.92 -11.80 11.24
N GLY A 2 -20.81 -10.90 10.27
CA GLY A 2 -21.01 -9.45 10.47
C GLY A 2 -20.26 -8.54 9.51
N CYS A 3 -19.57 -9.10 8.49
CA CYS A 3 -18.95 -8.28 7.45
C CYS A 3 -19.94 -8.06 6.30
N GLU A 4 -20.20 -6.81 5.95
CA GLU A 4 -20.96 -6.44 4.76
C GLU A 4 -20.07 -6.58 3.52
N LEU A 5 -20.56 -7.27 2.51
CA LEU A 5 -19.86 -7.43 1.25
C LEU A 5 -20.56 -6.61 0.15
N ARG A 6 -19.77 -5.79 -0.54
CA ARG A 6 -20.20 -5.05 -1.73
C ARG A 6 -19.45 -5.60 -2.93
N GLY A 7 -20.15 -5.99 -3.99
CA GLY A 7 -19.53 -6.68 -5.12
C GLY A 7 -19.93 -6.09 -6.47
N ASP A 8 -19.02 -6.19 -7.43
CA ASP A 8 -19.37 -5.99 -8.84
C ASP A 8 -20.32 -7.08 -9.36
N ALA A 9 -20.72 -7.00 -10.64
CA ALA A 9 -21.64 -7.96 -11.23
C ALA A 9 -21.11 -9.40 -11.22
N ALA A 10 -19.80 -9.58 -11.41
CA ALA A 10 -19.16 -10.89 -11.47
C ALA A 10 -19.04 -11.53 -10.08
N ALA A 11 -18.61 -10.78 -9.07
CA ALA A 11 -18.59 -11.20 -7.67
C ALA A 11 -19.99 -11.57 -7.18
N ARG A 12 -21.00 -10.77 -7.54
CA ARG A 12 -22.41 -11.05 -7.20
C ARG A 12 -22.98 -12.28 -7.90
N ALA A 13 -22.50 -12.61 -9.10
CA ALA A 13 -22.88 -13.85 -9.75
C ALA A 13 -22.38 -15.08 -8.96
N LEU A 14 -21.24 -14.97 -8.27
CA LEU A 14 -20.68 -16.02 -7.40
C LEU A 14 -21.33 -16.03 -6.01
N VAL A 15 -21.58 -14.85 -5.44
CA VAL A 15 -22.19 -14.68 -4.11
C VAL A 15 -23.37 -13.70 -4.19
N PRO A 16 -24.59 -14.19 -4.47
CA PRO A 16 -25.76 -13.32 -4.72
C PRO A 16 -26.19 -12.43 -3.55
N ALA A 17 -25.74 -12.73 -2.33
CA ALA A 17 -26.08 -11.98 -1.12
C ALA A 17 -25.31 -10.65 -0.98
N MET A 18 -24.28 -10.41 -1.81
CA MET A 18 -23.53 -9.16 -1.79
C MET A 18 -24.39 -7.97 -2.25
N THR A 19 -24.25 -6.85 -1.55
CA THR A 19 -24.75 -5.55 -2.01
C THR A 19 -24.05 -5.17 -3.32
N ALA A 20 -24.72 -4.46 -4.23
CA ALA A 20 -24.06 -3.96 -5.43
C ALA A 20 -23.06 -2.87 -5.06
N ALA A 21 -21.79 -3.04 -5.46
CA ALA A 21 -20.79 -1.99 -5.36
C ALA A 21 -21.13 -0.85 -6.34
N SER A 22 -21.01 0.37 -5.85
CA SER A 22 -21.05 1.61 -6.61
C SER A 22 -19.64 2.03 -7.05
N ALA A 23 -19.52 3.08 -7.86
CA ALA A 23 -18.20 3.61 -8.21
C ALA A 23 -17.46 4.20 -6.99
N GLU A 24 -18.18 4.80 -6.05
CA GLU A 24 -17.62 5.41 -4.83
C GLU A 24 -17.02 4.37 -3.88
N ASP A 25 -17.53 3.13 -3.90
CA ASP A 25 -17.04 2.05 -3.04
C ASP A 25 -15.57 1.70 -3.29
N TRP A 26 -15.06 1.92 -4.52
CA TRP A 26 -13.67 1.62 -4.85
C TRP A 26 -12.69 2.64 -4.25
N ASP A 27 -13.14 3.87 -3.99
CA ASP A 27 -12.34 4.96 -3.43
C ASP A 27 -12.60 5.16 -1.92
N THR A 28 -13.48 4.36 -1.32
CA THR A 28 -13.93 4.55 0.08
C THR A 28 -13.13 3.68 1.05
N GLU A 29 -12.45 4.33 1.99
CA GLU A 29 -11.90 3.65 3.17
C GLU A 29 -12.98 3.56 4.27
N TYR A 30 -13.49 2.34 4.52
CA TYR A 30 -14.65 2.15 5.40
C TYR A 30 -14.35 2.23 6.90
N LEU A 31 -13.15 1.80 7.33
CA LEU A 31 -12.79 1.65 8.76
C LEU A 31 -13.82 0.88 9.60
N ASP A 32 -14.48 -0.11 8.98
CA ASP A 32 -15.54 -0.93 9.58
C ASP A 32 -15.48 -2.35 8.96
N ALA A 33 -16.34 -3.26 9.41
CA ALA A 33 -16.51 -4.59 8.85
C ALA A 33 -17.25 -4.54 7.48
N ILE A 34 -16.75 -3.76 6.53
CA ILE A 34 -17.28 -3.62 5.17
C ILE A 34 -16.14 -3.91 4.19
N LEU A 35 -16.41 -4.70 3.15
CA LEU A 35 -15.44 -5.05 2.11
C LEU A 35 -16.06 -4.95 0.72
N ALA A 36 -15.44 -4.15 -0.15
CA ALA A 36 -15.72 -4.13 -1.58
C ALA A 36 -14.91 -5.22 -2.30
N VAL A 37 -15.54 -5.96 -3.22
CA VAL A 37 -14.97 -7.10 -3.93
C VAL A 37 -15.19 -6.92 -5.44
N ARG A 38 -14.10 -6.87 -6.19
CA ARG A 38 -14.09 -6.85 -7.65
C ARG A 38 -13.47 -8.13 -8.19
N VAL A 39 -14.07 -8.70 -9.24
CA VAL A 39 -13.43 -9.78 -10.01
C VAL A 39 -12.68 -9.15 -11.17
N VAL A 40 -11.44 -9.58 -11.39
CA VAL A 40 -10.57 -9.08 -12.45
C VAL A 40 -10.04 -10.25 -13.28
N ASP A 41 -9.78 -10.01 -14.57
CA ASP A 41 -9.35 -11.04 -15.52
C ASP A 41 -7.90 -11.51 -15.32
N GLY A 42 -7.11 -10.76 -14.54
CA GLY A 42 -5.73 -11.14 -14.22
C GLY A 42 -4.93 -10.00 -13.58
N LEU A 43 -3.61 -10.19 -13.55
CA LEU A 43 -2.68 -9.28 -12.88
C LEU A 43 -2.70 -7.85 -13.45
N ASP A 44 -2.78 -7.70 -14.77
CA ASP A 44 -2.74 -6.38 -15.40
C ASP A 44 -3.96 -5.52 -14.99
N GLU A 45 -5.15 -6.12 -14.94
CA GLU A 45 -6.35 -5.42 -14.48
C GLU A 45 -6.32 -5.17 -12.97
N ALA A 46 -5.76 -6.10 -12.17
CA ALA A 46 -5.56 -5.89 -10.75
C ALA A 46 -4.64 -4.68 -10.47
N ILE A 47 -3.51 -4.59 -11.17
CA ILE A 47 -2.56 -3.47 -11.05
C ILE A 47 -3.24 -2.17 -11.48
N ALA A 48 -3.95 -2.15 -12.60
CA ALA A 48 -4.66 -0.97 -13.07
C ALA A 48 -5.72 -0.50 -12.06
N HIS A 49 -6.52 -1.42 -11.52
CA HIS A 49 -7.52 -1.10 -10.51
C HIS A 49 -6.90 -0.50 -9.24
N ILE A 50 -5.79 -1.07 -8.77
CA ILE A 50 -5.07 -0.52 -7.61
C ILE A 50 -4.50 0.86 -7.93
N GLN A 51 -3.89 1.06 -9.11
CA GLN A 51 -3.34 2.37 -9.49
C GLN A 51 -4.40 3.47 -9.59
N ASP A 52 -5.63 3.12 -10.00
CA ASP A 52 -6.74 4.07 -10.14
C ASP A 52 -7.34 4.47 -8.78
N HIS A 53 -7.33 3.58 -7.78
CA HIS A 53 -8.10 3.74 -6.54
C HIS A 53 -7.28 3.74 -5.24
N SER A 54 -6.00 3.36 -5.29
CA SER A 54 -5.15 3.28 -4.10
C SER A 54 -4.85 4.66 -3.49
N SER A 55 -4.87 4.72 -2.15
CA SER A 55 -4.33 5.85 -1.38
C SER A 55 -2.79 5.85 -1.31
N GLN A 56 -2.14 4.92 -2.02
CA GLN A 56 -0.69 4.68 -2.04
C GLN A 56 -0.12 4.28 -0.67
N HIS A 57 -0.95 3.68 0.19
CA HIS A 57 -0.57 3.24 1.53
C HIS A 57 0.07 1.84 1.52
N THR A 58 -0.75 0.78 1.49
CA THR A 58 -0.29 -0.61 1.55
C THR A 58 -1.10 -1.47 0.60
N GLU A 59 -0.41 -2.24 -0.25
CA GLU A 59 -1.05 -3.20 -1.15
C GLU A 59 -0.42 -4.58 -1.00
N SER A 60 -1.20 -5.63 -1.21
CA SER A 60 -0.73 -7.01 -1.07
C SER A 60 -1.22 -7.90 -2.22
N ILE A 61 -0.35 -8.78 -2.68
CA ILE A 61 -0.67 -9.86 -3.62
C ILE A 61 -0.54 -11.22 -2.93
N VAL A 62 -1.52 -12.09 -3.17
CA VAL A 62 -1.46 -13.50 -2.78
C VAL A 62 -1.30 -14.35 -4.04
N THR A 63 -0.13 -14.97 -4.22
CA THR A 63 0.19 -15.78 -5.40
C THR A 63 1.35 -16.74 -5.12
N GLU A 64 1.34 -17.90 -5.80
CA GLU A 64 2.49 -18.83 -5.85
C GLU A 64 3.43 -18.53 -7.04
N ASP A 65 2.98 -17.70 -7.99
CA ASP A 65 3.78 -17.27 -9.13
C ASP A 65 4.71 -16.11 -8.73
N ALA A 66 6.00 -16.41 -8.62
CA ALA A 66 7.02 -15.43 -8.27
C ALA A 66 7.15 -14.31 -9.32
N ALA A 67 6.93 -14.59 -10.61
CA ALA A 67 7.01 -13.56 -11.65
C ALA A 67 5.83 -12.58 -11.52
N ALA A 68 4.63 -13.08 -11.18
CA ALA A 68 3.48 -12.24 -10.89
C ALA A 68 3.70 -11.37 -9.64
N ALA A 69 4.28 -11.95 -8.58
CA ALA A 69 4.63 -11.21 -7.37
C ALA A 69 5.65 -10.10 -7.66
N GLU A 70 6.75 -10.41 -8.35
CA GLU A 70 7.77 -9.42 -8.70
C GLU A 70 7.20 -8.28 -9.55
N ARG A 71 6.32 -8.58 -10.52
CA ARG A 71 5.63 -7.54 -11.30
C ARG A 71 4.77 -6.66 -10.41
N PHE A 72 3.93 -7.24 -9.55
CA PHE A 72 3.09 -6.49 -8.62
C PHE A 72 3.92 -5.54 -7.72
N LEU A 73 5.02 -6.05 -7.15
CA LEU A 73 5.90 -5.30 -6.26
C LEU A 73 6.68 -4.17 -6.96
N ASN A 74 6.82 -4.21 -8.29
CA ASN A 74 7.57 -3.21 -9.04
C ASN A 74 6.67 -2.21 -9.78
N GLU A 75 5.44 -2.59 -10.14
CA GLU A 75 4.53 -1.78 -10.97
C GLU A 75 3.58 -0.91 -10.13
N ILE A 76 3.32 -1.27 -8.86
CA ILE A 76 2.46 -0.48 -7.96
C ILE A 76 3.30 0.52 -7.18
N ASP A 77 2.80 1.75 -7.05
CA ASP A 77 3.52 2.85 -6.39
C ASP A 77 2.88 3.21 -5.03
N SER A 78 2.85 2.25 -4.13
CA SER A 78 2.42 2.44 -2.72
C SER A 78 3.61 2.46 -1.78
N ALA A 79 3.43 2.98 -0.57
CA ALA A 79 4.50 3.07 0.41
C ALA A 79 5.01 1.69 0.85
N ILE A 80 4.13 0.68 0.91
CA ILE A 80 4.43 -0.66 1.39
C ILE A 80 3.77 -1.67 0.47
N LEU A 81 4.56 -2.57 -0.11
CA LEU A 81 4.05 -3.68 -0.93
C LEU A 81 4.42 -5.02 -0.33
N MET A 82 3.46 -5.94 -0.38
CA MET A 82 3.57 -7.24 0.28
C MET A 82 3.26 -8.39 -0.67
N TRP A 83 3.99 -9.49 -0.50
CA TRP A 83 3.72 -10.75 -1.18
C TRP A 83 3.40 -11.82 -0.12
N ASN A 84 2.22 -12.43 -0.22
CA ASN A 84 1.74 -13.48 0.67
C ASN A 84 1.76 -13.08 2.17
N ALA A 85 1.55 -11.80 2.46
CA ALA A 85 1.50 -11.27 3.82
C ALA A 85 0.30 -10.32 4.01
N SER A 86 -0.21 -10.26 5.23
CA SER A 86 -1.32 -9.38 5.61
C SER A 86 -0.89 -7.92 5.57
N THR A 87 -1.72 -7.05 5.02
CA THR A 87 -1.50 -5.59 5.02
C THR A 87 -1.39 -5.00 6.43
N GLN A 88 -1.87 -5.70 7.46
CA GLN A 88 -1.74 -5.28 8.86
C GLN A 88 -0.29 -5.24 9.37
N PHE A 89 0.66 -5.88 8.69
CA PHE A 89 2.08 -5.79 9.04
C PHE A 89 2.72 -4.44 8.64
N ALA A 90 1.97 -3.54 8.00
CA ALA A 90 2.41 -2.21 7.65
C ALA A 90 2.46 -1.32 8.90
N ASP A 91 3.46 -1.54 9.75
CA ASP A 91 3.65 -0.89 11.04
C ASP A 91 5.14 -0.86 11.39
N GLY A 92 5.61 0.25 11.96
CA GLY A 92 7.02 0.44 12.31
C GLY A 92 7.53 -0.52 13.38
N GLY A 93 6.68 -0.96 14.32
CA GLY A 93 7.01 -2.00 15.29
C GLY A 93 7.25 -3.34 14.61
N GLU A 94 6.34 -3.75 13.73
CA GLU A 94 6.46 -4.98 12.92
C GLU A 94 7.67 -4.92 11.96
N PHE A 95 8.03 -3.72 11.48
CA PHE A 95 9.22 -3.50 10.64
C PHE A 95 10.52 -3.39 11.44
N GLY A 96 10.48 -3.53 12.77
CA GLY A 96 11.67 -3.53 13.63
C GLY A 96 12.23 -2.14 13.94
N MET A 97 11.47 -1.07 13.71
CA MET A 97 11.83 0.31 14.03
C MET A 97 11.61 0.64 15.52
N GLY A 98 10.95 -0.25 16.25
CA GLY A 98 10.65 -0.15 17.69
C GLY A 98 9.46 0.76 18.01
N ALA A 99 9.40 1.94 17.40
CA ALA A 99 8.25 2.84 17.47
C ALA A 99 8.11 3.66 16.18
N GLU A 100 6.90 4.13 15.89
CA GLU A 100 6.60 5.03 14.80
C GLU A 100 5.81 6.26 15.27
N MET A 101 5.95 7.38 14.55
CA MET A 101 5.07 8.54 14.67
C MET A 101 3.75 8.33 13.91
N GLY A 102 3.81 7.52 12.85
CA GLY A 102 2.72 7.19 11.95
C GLY A 102 3.29 6.77 10.59
N ILE A 103 2.40 6.65 9.61
CA ILE A 103 2.74 6.18 8.25
C ILE A 103 2.52 7.31 7.24
N SER A 104 3.51 7.51 6.38
CA SER A 104 3.46 8.53 5.33
C SER A 104 3.33 7.89 3.94
N THR A 105 2.38 8.37 3.15
CA THR A 105 2.19 7.98 1.75
C THR A 105 2.88 8.94 0.76
N GLY A 106 3.47 10.03 1.26
CA GLY A 106 4.18 11.00 0.45
C GLY A 106 5.42 10.41 -0.23
N LYS A 107 5.68 10.82 -1.48
CA LYS A 107 6.87 10.36 -2.24
C LYS A 107 8.17 11.02 -1.80
N LEU A 108 8.08 12.19 -1.17
CA LEU A 108 9.22 12.89 -0.58
C LEU A 108 9.32 12.56 0.91
N HIS A 109 10.53 12.63 1.44
CA HIS A 109 10.88 12.17 2.79
C HIS A 109 9.83 12.54 3.87
N ALA A 110 9.39 11.59 4.70
CA ALA A 110 9.61 10.13 4.70
C ALA A 110 8.44 9.36 4.06
N ARG A 111 8.64 8.10 3.63
CA ARG A 111 7.62 7.23 3.02
C ARG A 111 7.56 5.87 3.74
N GLY A 112 6.35 5.39 4.03
CA GLY A 112 6.12 4.23 4.90
C GLY A 112 6.12 4.63 6.38
N PRO A 113 6.38 3.68 7.30
CA PRO A 113 6.48 3.95 8.73
C PRO A 113 7.57 4.97 9.05
N VAL A 114 7.24 5.96 9.88
CA VAL A 114 8.13 7.07 10.24
C VAL A 114 8.70 6.86 11.64
N GLY A 115 9.88 6.25 11.69
CA GLY A 115 10.66 6.06 12.92
C GLY A 115 11.63 7.21 13.21
N VAL A 116 12.56 6.98 14.15
CA VAL A 116 13.49 8.03 14.62
C VAL A 116 14.44 8.54 13.53
N GLU A 117 14.89 7.68 12.60
CA GLU A 117 15.78 8.08 11.51
C GLU A 117 15.07 9.02 10.53
N GLN A 118 13.79 8.77 10.28
CA GLN A 118 12.92 9.56 9.42
C GLN A 118 12.57 10.94 10.01
N LEU A 119 12.95 11.22 11.25
CA LEU A 119 12.81 12.54 11.90
C LEU A 119 14.13 13.33 11.90
N THR A 120 15.14 12.86 11.18
CA THR A 120 16.43 13.52 11.06
C THR A 120 16.65 14.10 9.68
N THR A 121 17.56 15.06 9.58
CA THR A 121 18.10 15.53 8.31
C THR A 121 19.61 15.51 8.37
N PHE A 122 20.28 15.61 7.23
CA PHE A 122 21.73 15.60 7.15
C PHE A 122 22.29 17.01 7.03
N LYS A 123 23.57 17.16 7.39
CA LYS A 123 24.35 18.36 7.09
C LYS A 123 25.75 17.97 6.70
N TYR A 124 26.38 18.77 5.85
CA TYR A 124 27.78 18.59 5.50
C TYR A 124 28.68 19.24 6.54
N LYS A 125 29.74 18.52 6.93
CA LYS A 125 30.82 19.05 7.76
C LYS A 125 32.11 18.97 6.96
N VAL A 126 32.71 20.12 6.68
CA VAL A 126 33.96 20.23 5.92
C VAL A 126 35.05 20.75 6.84
N PHE A 127 36.15 20.02 6.95
CA PHE A 127 37.32 20.40 7.74
C PHE A 127 38.43 20.87 6.81
N GLY A 128 38.74 22.16 6.88
CA GLY A 128 39.73 22.80 6.04
C GLY A 128 41.05 23.07 6.76
N THR A 129 42.10 23.25 5.97
CA THR A 129 43.45 23.67 6.39
C THR A 129 44.00 24.81 5.54
N GLY A 130 43.13 25.52 4.78
CA GLY A 130 43.52 26.64 3.91
C GLY A 130 43.10 26.51 2.45
N GLN A 131 42.06 25.73 2.14
CA GLN A 131 41.57 25.53 0.78
C GLN A 131 40.94 26.83 0.25
N CYS A 132 41.40 27.29 -0.91
CA CYS A 132 40.78 28.37 -1.67
C CYS A 132 39.95 27.79 -2.81
N ARG A 133 38.82 28.43 -3.14
CA ARG A 133 38.04 28.15 -4.35
C ARG A 133 38.33 29.26 -5.37
N PRO A 134 38.81 28.95 -6.58
CA PRO A 134 39.06 29.93 -7.63
C PRO A 134 37.75 30.57 -8.13
#